data_AF-A0A6P3XN50-F1
#
_entry.id   AF-A0A6P3XN50-F1
#
_cell.length_a   1.000
_cell.length_b   1.000
_cell.length_c   1.000
_cell.angle_alpha   90.00
_cell.angle_beta   90.00
_cell.angle_gamma   90.00
#
_symmetry.space_group_name_H-M   'P 1'
#
loop_
_entity.id
_entity.type
_entity.pdbx_description
1 polymer ?
#
loop_
_entity_poly.entity_id
_entity_poly.type
_entity_poly.pdbx_seq_one_letter_code
_entity_poly.pdbx_strand_id
1 'polypeptide(L)'
;MSLIADCFRRLTESPYKNELRGYKVTDVSRARKFGIACRSLQDLKRKGCAKLNITNEPTEVNVFLVDGSLVDDEYFRTLEPQTTLILQKPGEKVLSDADILYDALRRVNIDFLVTGDRVAQFLTENLKAKVAVLNSVLNKDDSKTALSKRDEHPEWFADLETNYTTKEAYMHRRCQDRIRGYLYKTIEQIKCSDVYVNDRKARQQLLRAIAFFKVQLKEDHYFGYYFDRSRVKAEAESDETDDSSLCYEHCPCRLGRFSDESYLQSPATNETVDSAKIEDETDARKLDKSTKTEANDEEPGSCSYHVKPRDRQEQIAICDDKGEFQCEGRWNVDRCAYGDRHRINPYRSKEELVLFSTWNLDHKVERSRTLVPKLLQISLQDTINEKDIYDCYDNLFTVKNLKLVHIVCHDKGSHK
;
A
#
# COMPACT_ATOMS: atom_id res chain seq x y z
N MET A 1 -37.96 48.69 -5.04
CA MET A 1 -38.29 47.49 -5.85
C MET A 1 -37.03 46.91 -6.50
N SER A 2 -36.01 46.47 -5.72
CA SER A 2 -34.78 45.91 -6.35
C SER A 2 -34.01 44.88 -5.51
N LEU A 3 -34.36 44.63 -4.25
CA LEU A 3 -33.62 43.65 -3.43
C LEU A 3 -34.25 42.24 -3.43
N ILE A 4 -35.55 42.15 -3.70
CA ILE A 4 -36.26 40.86 -3.83
C ILE A 4 -36.03 40.24 -5.21
N ALA A 5 -35.88 41.06 -6.26
CA ALA A 5 -35.62 40.59 -7.63
C ALA A 5 -34.24 39.91 -7.76
N ASP A 6 -33.23 40.37 -7.02
CA ASP A 6 -31.89 39.76 -7.05
C ASP A 6 -31.77 38.52 -6.16
N CYS A 7 -32.59 38.41 -5.10
CA CYS A 7 -32.69 37.17 -4.32
C CYS A 7 -33.39 36.05 -5.11
N PHE A 8 -34.39 36.38 -5.94
CA PHE A 8 -35.05 35.38 -6.79
C PHE A 8 -34.19 34.98 -8.00
N ARG A 9 -33.37 35.89 -8.55
CA ARG A 9 -32.46 35.54 -9.67
C ARG A 9 -31.40 34.52 -9.25
N ARG A 10 -30.95 34.53 -7.99
CA ARG A 10 -29.99 33.56 -7.44
C ARG A 10 -30.59 32.19 -7.13
N LEU A 11 -31.91 32.04 -7.12
CA LEU A 11 -32.59 30.77 -6.85
C LEU A 11 -33.05 30.04 -8.14
N THR A 12 -32.93 30.68 -9.31
CA THR A 12 -33.37 30.11 -10.60
C THR A 12 -32.25 29.99 -11.65
N GLU A 13 -31.02 30.39 -11.35
CA GLU A 13 -29.88 30.15 -12.23
C GLU A 13 -29.21 28.81 -11.88
N SER A 14 -29.52 27.78 -12.68
CA SER A 14 -28.77 26.52 -12.71
C SER A 14 -27.29 26.80 -13.06
N PRO A 15 -26.33 26.55 -12.16
CA PRO A 15 -24.96 27.02 -12.35
C PRO A 15 -24.10 25.92 -12.96
N TYR A 16 -24.51 25.29 -14.06
CA TYR A 16 -23.59 24.40 -14.79
C TYR A 16 -22.77 25.23 -15.77
N LYS A 17 -21.83 26.00 -15.22
CA LYS A 17 -20.82 26.68 -16.01
C LYS A 17 -20.01 25.65 -16.80
N ASN A 18 -19.89 25.91 -18.10
CA ASN A 18 -19.13 25.12 -19.09
C ASN A 18 -17.61 25.31 -18.89
N GLU A 19 -17.13 25.04 -17.67
CA GLU A 19 -15.74 25.24 -17.25
C GLU A 19 -14.84 24.10 -17.74
N LEU A 20 -13.60 24.44 -18.11
CA LEU A 20 -12.61 23.48 -18.56
C LEU A 20 -12.16 22.63 -17.36
N ARG A 21 -12.48 21.33 -17.39
CA ARG A 21 -12.11 20.38 -16.33
C ARG A 21 -11.12 19.35 -16.86
N GLY A 22 -10.13 19.00 -16.03
CA GLY A 22 -9.14 17.98 -16.36
C GLY A 22 -9.57 16.62 -15.83
N TYR A 23 -9.57 15.59 -16.67
CA TYR A 23 -9.85 14.20 -16.31
C TYR A 23 -8.68 13.31 -16.68
N LYS A 24 -8.59 12.13 -16.09
CA LYS A 24 -7.60 11.12 -16.47
C LYS A 24 -8.30 10.06 -17.33
N VAL A 25 -7.74 9.73 -18.47
CA VAL A 25 -8.34 8.80 -19.44
C VAL A 25 -7.37 7.68 -19.74
N THR A 26 -7.87 6.45 -19.73
CA THR A 26 -7.12 5.24 -20.09
C THR A 26 -8.00 4.34 -20.95
N ASP A 27 -7.40 3.37 -21.64
CA ASP A 27 -8.12 2.33 -22.37
C ASP A 27 -8.47 1.15 -21.44
N VAL A 28 -9.18 0.15 -21.97
CA VAL A 28 -9.57 -1.04 -21.22
C VAL A 28 -8.37 -1.81 -20.64
N SER A 29 -7.22 -1.79 -21.32
CA SER A 29 -5.97 -2.43 -20.84
C SER A 29 -5.37 -1.73 -19.62
N ARG A 30 -5.72 -0.46 -19.40
CA ARG A 30 -5.22 0.43 -18.34
C ARG A 30 -3.70 0.65 -18.36
N ALA A 31 -3.02 0.26 -19.45
CA ALA A 31 -1.56 0.30 -19.55
C ALA A 31 -1.01 1.72 -19.57
N ARG A 32 -1.80 2.69 -20.09
CA ARG A 32 -1.37 4.09 -20.24
C ARG A 32 -2.50 5.03 -19.86
N LYS A 33 -2.20 6.05 -19.06
CA LYS A 33 -3.17 7.04 -18.57
C LYS A 33 -2.75 8.45 -19.00
N PHE A 34 -3.70 9.21 -19.55
CA PHE A 34 -3.48 10.56 -20.06
C PHE A 34 -4.36 11.57 -19.34
N GLY A 35 -3.81 12.76 -19.06
CA GLY A 35 -4.61 13.90 -18.62
C GLY A 35 -5.29 14.58 -19.81
N ILE A 36 -6.60 14.79 -19.72
CA ILE A 36 -7.41 15.42 -20.76
C ILE A 36 -8.19 16.58 -20.15
N ALA A 37 -7.90 17.79 -20.61
CA ALA A 37 -8.70 18.96 -20.32
C ALA A 37 -9.84 19.08 -21.35
N CYS A 38 -11.09 18.99 -20.90
CA CYS A 38 -12.27 19.04 -21.75
C CYS A 38 -13.44 19.72 -21.04
N ARG A 39 -14.44 20.12 -21.85
CA ARG A 39 -15.66 20.80 -21.36
C ARG A 39 -16.91 19.93 -21.41
N SER A 40 -16.88 18.86 -22.20
CA SER A 40 -18.00 17.91 -22.37
C SER A 40 -17.49 16.49 -22.53
N LEU A 41 -18.38 15.51 -22.37
CA LEU A 41 -18.07 14.09 -22.57
C LEU A 41 -17.65 13.84 -24.02
N GLN A 42 -18.30 14.48 -25.00
CA GLN A 42 -17.90 14.37 -26.41
C GLN A 42 -16.47 14.90 -26.66
N ASP A 43 -16.09 16.01 -26.03
CA ASP A 43 -14.73 16.56 -26.13
C ASP A 43 -13.70 15.66 -25.42
N LEU A 44 -14.09 15.03 -24.30
CA LEU A 44 -13.30 14.00 -23.62
C LEU A 44 -13.07 12.80 -24.56
N LYS A 45 -14.12 12.24 -25.16
CA LYS A 45 -14.03 11.08 -26.07
C LYS A 45 -13.11 11.39 -27.25
N ARG A 46 -13.32 12.53 -27.93
CA ARG A 46 -12.48 12.95 -29.07
C ARG A 46 -11.01 13.07 -28.71
N LYS A 47 -10.69 13.80 -27.63
CA LYS A 47 -9.29 13.99 -27.19
C LYS A 47 -8.69 12.68 -26.64
N GLY A 48 -9.51 11.86 -25.99
CA GLY A 48 -9.13 10.56 -25.45
C GLY A 48 -8.77 9.56 -26.52
N CYS A 49 -9.63 9.40 -27.52
CA CYS A 49 -9.36 8.55 -28.67
C CYS A 49 -8.07 8.96 -29.38
N ALA A 50 -7.86 10.27 -29.60
CA ALA A 50 -6.65 10.78 -30.24
C ALA A 50 -5.37 10.48 -29.43
N LYS A 51 -5.43 10.53 -28.09
CA LYS A 51 -4.27 10.26 -27.22
C LYS A 51 -3.99 8.76 -27.03
N LEU A 52 -5.04 7.94 -27.05
CA LEU A 52 -4.97 6.49 -26.92
C LEU A 52 -4.83 5.77 -28.27
N ASN A 53 -4.70 6.50 -29.38
CA ASN A 53 -4.65 5.97 -30.74
C ASN A 53 -5.85 5.04 -31.08
N ILE A 54 -7.05 5.39 -30.61
CA ILE A 54 -8.28 4.66 -30.92
C ILE A 54 -8.82 5.17 -32.26
N THR A 55 -8.96 4.28 -33.24
CA THR A 55 -9.40 4.60 -34.61
C THR A 55 -10.91 4.59 -34.81
N ASN A 56 -11.68 4.15 -33.80
CA ASN A 56 -13.15 4.15 -33.83
C ASN A 56 -13.72 5.57 -33.71
N GLU A 57 -14.93 5.76 -34.25
CA GLU A 57 -15.64 7.02 -34.11
C GLU A 57 -15.95 7.32 -32.62
N PRO A 58 -15.76 8.56 -32.14
CA PRO A 58 -16.00 8.91 -30.74
C PRO A 58 -17.42 8.61 -30.24
N THR A 59 -18.40 8.49 -31.13
CA THR A 59 -19.78 8.12 -30.80
C THR A 59 -19.93 6.65 -30.44
N GLU A 60 -19.06 5.78 -30.93
CA GLU A 60 -19.07 4.33 -30.69
C GLU A 60 -18.27 3.93 -29.45
N VAL A 61 -17.46 4.85 -28.92
CA VAL A 61 -16.63 4.64 -27.72
C VAL A 61 -17.45 4.96 -26.48
N ASN A 62 -17.57 3.98 -25.59
CA ASN A 62 -18.22 4.17 -24.29
C ASN A 62 -17.19 4.61 -23.25
N VAL A 63 -17.66 5.31 -22.22
CA VAL A 63 -16.81 5.82 -21.14
C VAL A 63 -17.32 5.23 -19.84
N PHE A 64 -16.41 4.64 -19.06
CA PHE A 64 -16.73 4.01 -17.79
C PHE A 64 -15.88 4.57 -16.65
N LEU A 65 -16.40 4.47 -15.44
CA LEU A 65 -15.60 4.58 -14.24
C LEU A 65 -14.79 3.30 -13.99
N VAL A 66 -13.83 3.39 -13.08
CA VAL A 66 -12.95 2.27 -12.69
C VAL A 66 -13.73 1.11 -12.05
N ASP A 67 -14.87 1.41 -11.43
CA ASP A 67 -15.80 0.43 -10.86
C ASP A 67 -16.73 -0.24 -11.89
N GLY A 68 -16.63 0.12 -13.16
CA GLY A 68 -17.46 -0.43 -14.25
C GLY A 68 -18.78 0.32 -14.48
N SER A 69 -19.04 1.43 -13.79
CA SER A 69 -20.23 2.26 -14.04
C SER A 69 -20.13 3.00 -15.38
N LEU A 70 -21.15 2.89 -16.23
CA LEU A 70 -21.22 3.63 -17.49
C LEU A 70 -21.45 5.12 -17.23
N VAL A 71 -20.71 5.96 -17.94
CA VAL A 71 -20.77 7.42 -17.83
C VAL A 71 -21.49 7.99 -19.05
N ASP A 72 -22.67 8.54 -18.82
CA ASP A 72 -23.42 9.34 -19.78
C ASP A 72 -23.16 10.85 -19.61
N ASP A 73 -23.76 11.69 -20.45
CA ASP A 73 -23.57 13.14 -20.44
C ASP A 73 -24.09 13.83 -19.17
N GLU A 74 -25.08 13.26 -18.49
CA GLU A 74 -25.63 13.82 -17.26
C GLU A 74 -24.70 13.49 -16.08
N TYR A 75 -24.32 12.23 -15.96
CA TYR A 75 -23.40 11.74 -14.94
C TYR A 75 -22.00 12.35 -15.11
N PHE A 76 -21.51 12.54 -16.34
CA PHE A 76 -20.22 13.18 -16.59
C PHE A 76 -20.10 14.57 -15.95
N ARG A 77 -21.20 15.32 -15.84
CA ARG A 77 -21.22 16.68 -15.26
C ARG A 77 -21.06 16.67 -13.74
N THR A 78 -21.45 15.57 -13.09
CA THR A 78 -21.33 15.37 -11.64
C THR A 78 -19.95 14.86 -11.24
N LEU A 79 -19.15 14.37 -12.20
CA LEU A 79 -17.82 13.87 -11.93
C LEU A 79 -16.86 14.96 -11.47
N GLU A 80 -16.12 14.64 -10.40
CA GLU A 80 -15.05 15.48 -9.89
C GLU A 80 -13.89 15.58 -10.89
N PRO A 81 -13.23 16.75 -11.01
CA PRO A 81 -11.98 16.86 -11.75
C PRO A 81 -10.95 15.82 -11.28
N GLN A 82 -10.14 15.33 -12.22
CA GLN A 82 -9.10 14.29 -12.06
C GLN A 82 -9.63 12.85 -11.88
N THR A 83 -10.94 12.64 -12.00
CA THR A 83 -11.53 11.29 -12.07
C THR A 83 -10.91 10.50 -13.23
N THR A 84 -10.59 9.22 -12.97
CA THR A 84 -10.09 8.30 -14.00
C THR A 84 -11.27 7.66 -14.73
N LEU A 85 -11.23 7.74 -16.06
CA LEU A 85 -12.24 7.26 -16.97
C LEU A 85 -11.62 6.25 -17.94
N ILE A 86 -12.33 5.17 -18.20
CA ILE A 86 -11.93 4.10 -19.11
C ILE A 86 -12.69 4.26 -20.41
N LEU A 87 -11.98 4.42 -21.52
CA LEU A 87 -12.56 4.43 -22.87
C LEU A 87 -12.60 3.00 -23.40
N GLN A 88 -13.80 2.53 -23.70
CA GLN A 88 -14.08 1.19 -24.22
C GLN A 88 -14.37 1.28 -25.71
N LYS A 89 -13.62 0.53 -26.53
CA LYS A 89 -13.95 0.38 -27.95
C LYS A 89 -15.11 -0.61 -28.13
N PRO A 90 -15.86 -0.53 -29.24
CA PRO A 90 -16.89 -1.50 -29.55
C PRO A 90 -16.37 -2.95 -29.48
N GLY A 91 -17.05 -3.79 -28.70
CA GLY A 91 -16.69 -5.20 -28.52
C GLY A 91 -15.64 -5.50 -27.44
N GLU A 92 -14.98 -4.49 -26.88
CA GLU A 92 -14.13 -4.69 -25.69
C GLU A 92 -15.00 -4.86 -24.44
N LYS A 93 -14.56 -5.63 -23.44
CA LYS A 93 -15.24 -5.71 -22.14
C LYS A 93 -14.50 -4.85 -21.13
N VAL A 94 -15.18 -3.87 -20.53
CA VAL A 94 -14.61 -3.15 -19.38
C VAL A 94 -14.67 -4.04 -18.17
N LEU A 95 -13.50 -4.49 -17.72
CA LEU A 95 -13.37 -5.20 -16.47
C LEU A 95 -13.27 -4.15 -15.35
N SER A 96 -14.17 -4.21 -14.37
CA SER A 96 -14.01 -3.50 -13.11
C SER A 96 -12.81 -4.03 -12.33
N ASP A 97 -12.37 -3.35 -11.28
CA ASP A 97 -11.33 -3.90 -10.39
C ASP A 97 -11.72 -5.27 -9.81
N ALA A 98 -13.02 -5.49 -9.60
CA ALA A 98 -13.56 -6.78 -9.19
C ALA A 98 -13.49 -7.83 -10.30
N ASP A 99 -13.67 -7.44 -11.56
CA ASP A 99 -13.56 -8.34 -12.72
C ASP A 99 -12.11 -8.67 -13.07
N ILE A 100 -11.17 -7.74 -12.85
CA ILE A 100 -9.73 -8.00 -13.00
C ILE A 100 -9.27 -8.98 -11.91
N LEU A 101 -9.76 -8.80 -10.68
CA LEU A 101 -9.55 -9.75 -9.59
C LEU A 101 -10.21 -11.11 -9.91
N TYR A 102 -11.42 -11.11 -10.47
CA TYR A 102 -12.14 -12.30 -10.94
C TYR A 102 -11.38 -13.03 -12.06
N ASP A 103 -10.84 -12.32 -13.05
CA ASP A 103 -10.09 -12.90 -14.16
C ASP A 103 -8.70 -13.38 -13.73
N ALA A 104 -8.06 -12.68 -12.77
CA ALA A 104 -6.86 -13.16 -12.11
C ALA A 104 -7.15 -14.49 -11.40
N LEU A 105 -8.24 -14.58 -10.64
CA LEU A 105 -8.69 -15.81 -9.97
C LEU A 105 -9.13 -16.92 -10.95
N ARG A 106 -9.71 -16.55 -12.10
CA ARG A 106 -10.13 -17.45 -13.18
C ARG A 106 -8.94 -18.03 -13.96
N ARG A 107 -7.89 -17.24 -14.21
CA ARG A 107 -6.67 -17.71 -14.90
C ARG A 107 -5.88 -18.74 -14.10
N VAL A 108 -5.99 -18.70 -12.76
CA VAL A 108 -5.41 -19.72 -11.88
C VAL A 108 -6.23 -21.03 -11.86
N ASN A 109 -7.45 -21.02 -12.44
CA ASN A 109 -8.41 -22.13 -12.38
C ASN A 109 -8.95 -22.48 -13.78
N ILE A 110 -8.07 -22.94 -14.68
CA ILE A 110 -8.51 -23.40 -16.02
C ILE A 110 -9.22 -24.75 -15.99
N ASP A 111 -9.07 -25.58 -14.95
CA ASP A 111 -9.61 -26.96 -15.01
C ASP A 111 -10.92 -27.21 -14.25
N PHE A 112 -11.49 -26.23 -13.52
CA PHE A 112 -12.68 -26.48 -12.69
C PHE A 112 -13.98 -25.77 -13.10
N LEU A 113 -13.96 -24.93 -14.14
CA LEU A 113 -15.14 -24.11 -14.51
C LEU A 113 -15.80 -24.54 -15.83
N VAL A 114 -15.92 -25.85 -16.06
CA VAL A 114 -16.81 -26.40 -17.10
C VAL A 114 -18.21 -26.62 -16.52
N THR A 115 -18.88 -25.58 -16.01
CA THR A 115 -20.36 -25.52 -16.02
C THR A 115 -20.84 -24.09 -15.79
N GLY A 116 -21.21 -23.43 -16.89
CA GLY A 116 -21.57 -22.02 -16.95
C GLY A 116 -22.96 -21.68 -16.40
N ASP A 117 -23.14 -20.37 -16.24
CA ASP A 117 -24.39 -19.61 -16.13
C ASP A 117 -25.11 -19.51 -14.80
N ARG A 118 -24.87 -20.40 -13.82
CA ARG A 118 -25.47 -20.23 -12.46
C ARG A 118 -24.56 -19.54 -11.44
N VAL A 119 -23.28 -19.36 -11.76
CA VAL A 119 -22.26 -18.90 -10.80
C VAL A 119 -22.22 -17.37 -10.68
N ALA A 120 -22.59 -16.62 -11.72
CA ALA A 120 -22.57 -15.15 -11.70
C ALA A 120 -23.56 -14.57 -10.67
N GLN A 121 -24.76 -15.16 -10.53
CA GLN A 121 -25.73 -14.78 -9.49
C GLN A 121 -25.32 -15.25 -8.09
N PHE A 122 -24.45 -16.24 -7.98
CA PHE A 122 -24.04 -16.82 -6.70
C PHE A 122 -22.88 -16.05 -6.05
N LEU A 123 -22.09 -15.28 -6.81
CA LEU A 123 -20.83 -14.66 -6.37
C LEU A 123 -20.97 -13.29 -5.69
N THR A 124 -22.07 -12.57 -5.88
CA THR A 124 -22.30 -11.23 -5.32
C THR A 124 -22.44 -11.20 -3.80
N GLU A 125 -22.95 -12.26 -3.16
CA GLU A 125 -23.36 -12.15 -1.75
C GLU A 125 -22.36 -12.69 -0.72
N ASN A 126 -21.24 -13.31 -1.10
CA ASN A 126 -20.31 -13.81 -0.07
C ASN A 126 -18.86 -14.02 -0.51
N LEU A 127 -18.20 -12.97 -1.01
CA LEU A 127 -16.76 -12.97 -1.25
C LEU A 127 -15.97 -13.38 0.01
N LYS A 128 -16.43 -12.95 1.20
CA LYS A 128 -15.82 -13.29 2.50
C LYS A 128 -15.93 -14.78 2.82
N ALA A 129 -17.08 -15.41 2.60
CA ALA A 129 -17.20 -16.87 2.78
C ALA A 129 -16.42 -17.65 1.71
N LYS A 130 -16.30 -17.10 0.50
CA LYS A 130 -15.65 -17.81 -0.61
C LYS A 130 -14.13 -17.72 -0.61
N VAL A 131 -13.52 -16.64 -0.10
CA VAL A 131 -12.08 -16.60 0.21
C VAL A 131 -11.75 -17.62 1.30
N ALA A 132 -12.61 -17.76 2.32
CA ALA A 132 -12.46 -18.79 3.34
C ALA A 132 -12.61 -20.22 2.77
N VAL A 133 -13.52 -20.42 1.81
CA VAL A 133 -13.65 -21.69 1.08
C VAL A 133 -12.44 -21.93 0.16
N LEU A 134 -11.92 -20.91 -0.52
CA LEU A 134 -10.70 -21.02 -1.34
C LEU A 134 -9.50 -21.44 -0.50
N ASN A 135 -9.30 -20.81 0.67
CA ASN A 135 -8.28 -21.22 1.64
C ASN A 135 -8.46 -22.66 2.14
N SER A 136 -9.69 -23.19 2.16
CA SER A 136 -9.95 -24.58 2.55
C SER A 136 -9.73 -25.59 1.42
N VAL A 137 -9.72 -25.13 0.16
CA VAL A 137 -9.66 -25.95 -1.07
C VAL A 137 -8.29 -25.90 -1.74
N LEU A 138 -7.48 -24.87 -1.50
CA LEU A 138 -6.06 -24.87 -1.87
C LEU A 138 -5.41 -26.10 -1.21
N ASN A 139 -5.05 -27.07 -2.05
CA ASN A 139 -4.50 -28.34 -1.64
C ASN A 139 -3.35 -28.11 -0.64
N LYS A 140 -3.49 -28.68 0.56
CA LYS A 140 -2.47 -28.71 1.61
C LYS A 140 -1.31 -29.64 1.23
N ASP A 141 -0.80 -29.52 0.02
CA ASP A 141 0.45 -30.18 -0.32
C ASP A 141 1.59 -29.40 0.35
N ASP A 142 1.84 -29.75 1.61
CA ASP A 142 2.89 -29.15 2.42
C ASP A 142 4.28 -29.64 2.01
N SER A 143 4.41 -30.57 1.04
CA SER A 143 5.67 -31.26 0.72
C SER A 143 6.80 -30.30 0.32
N LYS A 144 6.47 -29.16 -0.30
CA LYS A 144 7.45 -28.16 -0.77
C LYS A 144 7.58 -26.94 0.16
N THR A 145 6.86 -26.92 1.28
CA THR A 145 6.89 -25.80 2.23
C THR A 145 8.31 -25.59 2.77
N ALA A 146 8.98 -26.68 3.17
CA ALA A 146 10.33 -26.63 3.73
C ALA A 146 11.42 -26.18 2.74
N LEU A 147 11.16 -26.25 1.43
CA LEU A 147 12.12 -25.81 0.42
C LEU A 147 12.31 -24.28 0.51
N SER A 148 13.55 -23.84 0.36
CA SER A 148 13.92 -22.42 0.48
C SER A 148 14.39 -21.86 -0.85
N LYS A 149 15.23 -22.59 -1.58
CA LYS A 149 15.93 -22.03 -2.74
C LYS A 149 15.05 -22.00 -3.98
N ARG A 150 15.31 -21.03 -4.85
CA ARG A 150 14.65 -20.88 -6.15
C ARG A 150 14.85 -22.09 -7.07
N ASP A 151 16.02 -22.71 -7.02
CA ASP A 151 16.30 -23.90 -7.83
C ASP A 151 15.56 -25.15 -7.31
N GLU A 152 15.16 -25.15 -6.03
CA GLU A 152 14.42 -26.26 -5.40
C GLU A 152 12.90 -26.11 -5.57
N HIS A 153 12.38 -24.89 -5.64
CA HIS A 153 10.95 -24.61 -5.77
C HIS A 153 10.65 -23.50 -6.80
N PRO A 154 11.03 -23.67 -8.08
CA PRO A 154 10.98 -22.62 -9.10
C PRO A 154 9.58 -22.06 -9.35
N GLU A 155 8.53 -22.88 -9.22
CA GLU A 155 7.14 -22.46 -9.38
C GLU A 155 6.69 -21.43 -8.35
N TRP A 156 7.28 -21.43 -7.14
CA TRP A 156 7.00 -20.42 -6.12
C TRP A 156 7.51 -19.04 -6.54
N PHE A 157 8.63 -19.02 -7.27
CA PHE A 157 9.26 -17.78 -7.76
C PHE A 157 8.80 -17.39 -9.17
N ALA A 158 7.98 -18.21 -9.83
CA ALA A 158 7.52 -17.95 -11.18
C ALA A 158 6.84 -16.56 -11.26
N ASP A 159 7.14 -15.79 -12.30
CA ASP A 159 6.61 -14.44 -12.56
C ASP A 159 6.87 -13.39 -11.45
N LEU A 160 7.68 -13.71 -10.43
CA LEU A 160 8.13 -12.70 -9.49
C LEU A 160 9.28 -11.92 -10.13
N GLU A 161 9.12 -10.60 -10.27
CA GLU A 161 10.20 -9.70 -10.69
C GLU A 161 11.21 -9.53 -9.54
N THR A 162 12.03 -10.56 -9.30
CA THR A 162 12.96 -10.60 -8.18
C THR A 162 14.26 -11.33 -8.47
N ASN A 163 15.34 -10.78 -7.93
CA ASN A 163 16.68 -11.40 -7.96
C ASN A 163 16.96 -12.24 -6.72
N TYR A 164 16.02 -12.31 -5.76
CA TYR A 164 16.19 -13.13 -4.57
C TYR A 164 16.19 -14.62 -4.91
N THR A 165 17.10 -15.36 -4.29
CA THR A 165 17.30 -16.80 -4.53
C THR A 165 16.67 -17.68 -3.46
N THR A 166 16.14 -17.10 -2.39
CA THR A 166 15.48 -17.82 -1.28
C THR A 166 14.14 -17.17 -0.94
N LYS A 167 13.19 -17.98 -0.44
CA LYS A 167 11.86 -17.52 -0.02
C LYS A 167 11.97 -16.56 1.16
N GLU A 168 12.86 -16.86 2.10
CA GLU A 168 13.16 -16.08 3.29
C GLU A 168 13.64 -14.68 2.94
N ALA A 169 14.59 -14.55 1.99
CA ALA A 169 15.04 -13.24 1.53
C ALA A 169 13.92 -12.40 0.91
N TYR A 170 13.08 -13.04 0.10
CA TYR A 170 11.94 -12.37 -0.54
C TYR A 170 10.93 -11.89 0.51
N MET A 171 10.55 -12.76 1.46
CA MET A 171 9.62 -12.45 2.54
C MET A 171 10.16 -11.38 3.49
N HIS A 172 11.45 -11.46 3.82
CA HIS A 172 12.16 -10.45 4.59
C HIS A 172 12.04 -9.09 3.91
N ARG A 173 12.33 -9.01 2.61
CA ARG A 173 12.22 -7.76 1.84
C ARG A 173 10.78 -7.22 1.83
N ARG A 174 9.79 -8.09 1.62
CA ARG A 174 8.36 -7.71 1.64
C ARG A 174 7.94 -7.09 2.97
N CYS A 175 8.44 -7.61 4.09
CA CYS A 175 8.22 -6.99 5.40
C CYS A 175 8.85 -5.59 5.47
N GLN A 176 10.14 -5.47 5.07
CA GLN A 176 10.83 -4.20 5.09
C GLN A 176 10.08 -3.13 4.26
N ASP A 177 9.52 -3.51 3.10
CA ASP A 177 8.77 -2.60 2.25
C ASP A 177 7.49 -2.08 2.92
N ARG A 178 6.79 -2.91 3.72
CA ARG A 178 5.65 -2.47 4.54
C ARG A 178 6.08 -1.44 5.59
N ILE A 179 7.17 -1.72 6.30
CA ILE A 179 7.71 -0.81 7.33
C ILE A 179 8.18 0.52 6.70
N ARG A 180 8.87 0.48 5.55
CA ARG A 180 9.22 1.68 4.78
C ARG A 180 7.98 2.46 4.37
N GLY A 181 6.92 1.78 3.96
CA GLY A 181 5.62 2.38 3.68
C GLY A 181 5.08 3.18 4.86
N TYR A 182 5.15 2.65 6.08
CA TYR A 182 4.77 3.39 7.29
C TYR A 182 5.63 4.62 7.54
N LEU A 183 6.95 4.51 7.32
CA LEU A 183 7.87 5.64 7.47
C LEU A 183 7.52 6.75 6.48
N TYR A 184 7.36 6.44 5.20
CA TYR A 184 7.09 7.45 4.18
C TYR A 184 5.72 8.12 4.38
N LYS A 185 4.69 7.33 4.65
CA LYS A 185 3.35 7.87 4.97
C LYS A 185 3.36 8.73 6.25
N THR A 186 4.21 8.40 7.23
CA THR A 186 4.42 9.24 8.44
C THR A 186 5.07 10.57 8.07
N ILE A 187 6.17 10.53 7.32
CA ILE A 187 6.89 11.73 6.86
C ILE A 187 5.97 12.63 6.03
N GLU A 188 5.20 12.05 5.11
CA GLU A 188 4.23 12.78 4.29
C GLU A 188 3.21 13.52 5.16
N GLN A 189 2.57 12.82 6.10
CA GLN A 189 1.58 13.43 6.99
C GLN A 189 2.19 14.54 7.86
N ILE A 190 3.42 14.35 8.37
CA ILE A 190 4.14 15.37 9.12
C ILE A 190 4.37 16.60 8.23
N LYS A 191 4.93 16.42 7.03
CA LYS A 191 5.25 17.51 6.09
C LYS A 191 4.02 18.28 5.62
N CYS A 192 2.86 17.62 5.54
CA CYS A 192 1.59 18.26 5.18
C CYS A 192 0.87 18.93 6.35
N SER A 193 1.38 18.84 7.58
CA SER A 193 0.74 19.44 8.76
C SER A 193 1.03 20.94 8.90
N ASP A 194 0.07 21.69 9.45
CA ASP A 194 0.25 23.13 9.74
C ASP A 194 1.40 23.39 10.71
N VAL A 195 1.64 22.48 11.67
CA VAL A 195 2.75 22.58 12.63
C VAL A 195 4.08 22.58 11.89
N TYR A 196 4.27 21.66 10.93
CA TYR A 196 5.51 21.60 10.16
C TYR A 196 5.69 22.81 9.23
N VAL A 197 4.61 23.30 8.62
CA VAL A 197 4.69 24.40 7.65
C VAL A 197 4.94 25.74 8.34
N ASN A 198 4.26 26.01 9.45
CA ASN A 198 4.18 27.35 10.03
C ASN A 198 5.08 27.56 11.26
N ASP A 199 5.47 26.50 11.97
CA ASP A 199 6.33 26.61 13.15
C ASP A 199 7.75 26.11 12.85
N ARG A 200 8.70 27.06 12.74
CA ARG A 200 10.11 26.76 12.45
C ARG A 200 10.76 25.88 13.52
N LYS A 201 10.44 26.10 14.80
CA LYS A 201 11.04 25.34 15.91
C LYS A 201 10.53 23.91 15.89
N ALA A 202 9.22 23.73 15.77
CA ALA A 202 8.60 22.42 15.66
C ALA A 202 9.07 21.67 14.42
N ARG A 203 9.16 22.35 13.28
CA ARG A 203 9.72 21.79 12.04
C ARG A 203 11.13 21.22 12.24
N GLN A 204 12.02 21.95 12.90
CA GLN A 204 13.39 21.48 13.16
C GLN A 204 13.41 20.25 14.07
N GLN A 205 12.53 20.21 15.07
CA GLN A 205 12.38 19.06 15.96
C GLN A 205 11.84 17.82 15.22
N LEU A 206 10.84 18.00 14.36
CA LEU A 206 10.28 16.94 13.51
C LEU A 206 11.33 16.38 12.53
N LEU A 207 12.15 17.24 11.93
CA LEU A 207 13.23 16.82 11.05
C LEU A 207 14.26 15.94 11.79
N ARG A 208 14.61 16.28 13.03
CA ARG A 208 15.51 15.46 13.87
C ARG A 208 14.88 14.11 14.21
N ALA A 209 13.58 14.06 14.52
CA ALA A 209 12.87 12.81 14.78
C ALA A 209 12.82 11.92 13.52
N ILE A 210 12.55 12.51 12.35
CA ILE A 210 12.56 11.80 11.06
C ILE A 210 13.96 11.25 10.74
N ALA A 211 15.01 12.05 10.96
CA ALA A 211 16.39 11.61 10.79
C ALA A 211 16.70 10.40 11.67
N PHE A 212 16.33 10.47 12.96
CA PHE A 212 16.46 9.34 13.87
C PHE A 212 15.67 8.11 13.41
N PHE A 213 14.39 8.25 13.02
CA PHE A 213 13.60 7.12 12.53
C PHE A 213 14.26 6.42 11.34
N LYS A 214 14.83 7.18 10.40
CA LYS A 214 15.56 6.61 9.26
C LYS A 214 16.80 5.85 9.70
N VAL A 215 17.62 6.42 10.58
CA VAL A 215 18.86 5.79 11.04
C VAL A 215 18.55 4.56 11.88
N GLN A 216 17.62 4.67 12.84
CA GLN A 216 17.20 3.57 13.69
C GLN A 216 16.53 2.44 12.89
N LEU A 217 15.69 2.74 11.88
CA LEU A 217 15.15 1.71 10.99
C LEU A 217 16.23 1.02 10.14
N LYS A 218 17.28 1.73 9.75
CA LYS A 218 18.42 1.12 9.05
C LYS A 218 19.16 0.15 9.97
N GLU A 219 19.39 0.54 11.22
CA GLU A 219 19.96 -0.31 12.27
C GLU A 219 19.09 -1.55 12.52
N ASP A 220 17.79 -1.36 12.68
CA ASP A 220 16.81 -2.43 12.89
C ASP A 220 16.48 -3.24 11.61
N HIS A 221 17.20 -2.99 10.51
CA HIS A 221 16.99 -3.63 9.22
C HIS A 221 15.52 -3.61 8.75
N TYR A 222 14.81 -2.52 9.07
CA TYR A 222 13.38 -2.32 8.80
C TYR A 222 12.50 -3.50 9.25
N PHE A 223 12.91 -4.19 10.32
CA PHE A 223 12.18 -5.32 10.92
C PHE A 223 11.85 -6.45 9.93
N GLY A 224 12.68 -6.62 8.89
CA GLY A 224 12.42 -7.63 7.86
C GLY A 224 12.27 -9.04 8.43
N TYR A 225 12.93 -9.31 9.56
CA TYR A 225 12.89 -10.58 10.26
C TYR A 225 11.49 -11.00 10.72
N TYR A 226 10.51 -10.09 10.86
CA TYR A 226 9.15 -10.49 11.24
C TYR A 226 8.58 -11.52 10.25
N PHE A 227 8.85 -11.39 8.96
CA PHE A 227 8.33 -12.34 7.97
C PHE A 227 9.32 -13.44 7.60
N ASP A 228 10.46 -13.55 8.29
CA ASP A 228 11.53 -14.50 7.96
C ASP A 228 11.48 -15.71 8.89
N ARG A 229 10.89 -16.83 8.46
CA ARG A 229 10.75 -18.05 9.28
C ARG A 229 12.07 -18.64 9.79
N SER A 230 13.22 -18.28 9.22
CA SER A 230 14.53 -18.67 9.77
C SER A 230 14.85 -18.02 11.12
N ARG A 231 14.05 -17.04 11.53
CA ARG A 231 14.16 -16.27 12.78
C ARG A 231 13.14 -16.68 13.84
N VAL A 232 12.53 -17.84 13.68
CA VAL A 232 11.70 -18.41 14.75
C VAL A 232 12.60 -18.65 15.96
N LYS A 233 12.06 -18.40 17.16
CA LYS A 233 12.82 -18.49 18.40
C LYS A 233 13.37 -19.93 18.54
N ALA A 234 14.68 -20.09 18.41
CA ALA A 234 15.32 -21.37 18.65
C ALA A 234 15.09 -21.77 20.11
N GLU A 235 14.61 -22.98 20.36
CA GLU A 235 14.73 -23.59 21.68
C GLU A 235 16.23 -23.67 22.01
N ALA A 236 16.61 -23.22 23.21
CA ALA A 236 18.00 -23.03 23.58
C ALA A 236 18.76 -24.37 23.63
N GLU A 237 19.38 -24.76 22.54
CA GLU A 237 20.54 -25.65 22.54
C GLU A 237 21.75 -24.82 22.07
N SER A 238 22.58 -24.49 23.05
CA SER A 238 23.84 -23.77 22.87
C SER A 238 24.84 -24.66 22.14
N ASP A 239 25.33 -24.19 20.99
CA ASP A 239 26.73 -24.38 20.65
C ASP A 239 27.33 -23.00 20.40
N GLU A 240 28.18 -22.58 21.33
CA GLU A 240 28.91 -21.32 21.30
C GLU A 240 30.04 -21.36 20.26
N THR A 241 29.69 -21.40 18.98
CA THR A 241 30.61 -21.05 17.90
C THR A 241 29.82 -20.57 16.69
N ASP A 242 29.31 -19.34 16.72
CA ASP A 242 28.97 -18.66 15.48
C ASP A 242 29.24 -17.16 15.61
N ASP A 243 30.04 -16.65 14.67
CA ASP A 243 30.56 -15.29 14.60
C ASP A 243 29.43 -14.27 14.76
N SER A 244 29.42 -13.61 15.91
CA SER A 244 28.38 -12.67 16.34
C SER A 244 28.29 -11.40 15.48
N SER A 245 29.10 -11.26 14.43
CA SER A 245 29.18 -10.05 13.59
C SER A 245 28.46 -10.16 12.25
N LEU A 246 27.94 -11.33 11.88
CA LEU A 246 27.43 -11.53 10.52
C LEU A 246 25.92 -11.25 10.41
N CYS A 247 25.58 -10.12 9.78
CA CYS A 247 24.23 -9.89 9.23
C CYS A 247 23.86 -10.99 8.20
N TYR A 248 22.56 -11.15 7.91
CA TYR A 248 22.02 -12.18 7.01
C TYR A 248 22.76 -12.23 5.65
N GLU A 249 22.84 -13.40 5.00
CA GLU A 249 23.46 -13.52 3.66
C GLU A 249 22.77 -12.60 2.62
N HIS A 250 21.47 -12.36 2.80
CA HIS A 250 20.65 -11.47 1.97
C HIS A 250 20.54 -10.04 2.53
N CYS A 251 21.36 -9.77 3.54
CA CYS A 251 21.83 -8.50 4.07
C CYS A 251 21.94 -7.27 3.16
N PRO A 252 21.08 -6.23 3.13
CA PRO A 252 21.51 -4.95 2.55
C PRO A 252 22.85 -4.47 3.12
N CYS A 253 23.16 -4.78 4.39
CA CYS A 253 24.48 -4.47 4.95
C CYS A 253 25.62 -5.43 4.53
N ARG A 254 25.32 -6.63 3.99
CA ARG A 254 26.31 -7.50 3.32
C ARG A 254 26.48 -7.19 1.83
N LEU A 255 25.49 -6.56 1.20
CA LEU A 255 25.49 -6.33 -0.25
C LEU A 255 26.43 -5.23 -0.72
N GLY A 256 27.05 -4.45 0.17
CA GLY A 256 28.22 -3.58 -0.10
C GLY A 256 28.13 -2.55 -1.24
N ARG A 257 27.02 -2.48 -2.00
CA ARG A 257 26.86 -1.68 -3.23
C ARG A 257 25.38 -1.43 -3.57
N PHE A 258 24.64 -0.84 -2.66
CA PHE A 258 23.59 0.09 -3.08
C PHE A 258 23.75 1.33 -2.21
N SER A 259 24.38 2.36 -2.77
CA SER A 259 24.23 3.69 -2.23
C SER A 259 22.74 4.01 -2.29
N ASP A 260 22.10 3.97 -1.13
CA ASP A 260 20.73 4.40 -0.86
C ASP A 260 20.49 5.90 -1.22
N GLU A 261 21.49 6.57 -1.80
CA GLU A 261 21.48 7.97 -2.22
C GLU A 261 20.69 8.22 -3.51
N SER A 262 20.44 7.21 -4.34
CA SER A 262 19.65 7.41 -5.57
C SER A 262 18.17 7.73 -5.30
N TYR A 263 17.70 7.57 -4.06
CA TYR A 263 16.35 7.98 -3.64
C TYR A 263 16.33 9.29 -2.83
N LEU A 264 17.49 9.93 -2.62
CA LEU A 264 17.63 11.19 -1.87
C LEU A 264 17.71 12.44 -2.76
N GLN A 265 17.77 12.29 -4.09
CA GLN A 265 17.68 13.42 -5.02
C GLN A 265 16.26 13.55 -5.58
N SER A 266 15.61 14.68 -5.25
CA SER A 266 14.45 15.18 -6.00
C SER A 266 14.84 15.33 -7.48
N PRO A 267 13.97 14.96 -8.45
CA PRO A 267 14.28 15.10 -9.86
C PRO A 267 14.11 16.57 -10.26
N ALA A 268 15.22 17.31 -10.25
CA ALA A 268 15.37 18.52 -11.03
C ALA A 268 16.64 18.36 -11.88
N THR A 269 16.49 17.71 -13.03
CA THR A 269 16.95 18.11 -14.38
C THR A 269 17.08 16.88 -15.26
N ASN A 270 16.40 16.93 -16.41
CA ASN A 270 16.47 16.10 -17.61
C ASN A 270 17.58 15.03 -17.66
N GLU A 271 17.19 13.75 -17.67
CA GLU A 271 17.36 12.84 -18.81
C GLU A 271 16.66 11.49 -18.54
N THR A 272 16.15 10.92 -19.62
CA THR A 272 15.26 9.75 -19.73
C THR A 272 15.87 8.43 -19.24
N VAL A 273 15.14 7.61 -18.46
CA VAL A 273 14.96 6.14 -18.62
C VAL A 273 13.81 5.67 -17.71
N ASP A 274 12.91 4.86 -18.27
CA ASP A 274 11.73 4.24 -17.68
C ASP A 274 12.00 3.30 -16.49
N SER A 275 11.16 3.36 -15.45
CA SER A 275 10.88 2.22 -14.56
C SER A 275 9.52 2.38 -13.88
N ALA A 276 8.71 1.34 -14.04
CA ALA A 276 7.30 1.25 -13.74
C ALA A 276 7.00 1.30 -12.23
N LYS A 277 5.93 2.03 -11.88
CA LYS A 277 5.38 2.14 -10.54
C LYS A 277 4.50 0.93 -10.24
N ILE A 278 4.88 0.16 -9.23
CA ILE A 278 4.00 -0.80 -8.56
C ILE A 278 3.18 -0.01 -7.53
N GLU A 279 1.91 0.25 -7.85
CA GLU A 279 0.93 0.83 -6.93
C GLU A 279 0.18 -0.33 -6.25
N ASP A 280 0.51 -0.61 -5.00
CA ASP A 280 -0.27 -1.47 -4.11
C ASP A 280 -0.45 -0.76 -2.77
N GLU A 281 -1.59 -0.09 -2.61
CA GLU A 281 -2.52 -0.34 -1.51
C GLU A 281 -3.66 0.69 -1.48
N THR A 282 -4.85 0.15 -1.28
CA THR A 282 -6.13 0.85 -1.13
C THR A 282 -6.32 1.30 0.33
N ASP A 283 -6.15 2.60 0.57
CA ASP A 283 -6.84 3.30 1.66
C ASP A 283 -7.36 4.66 1.19
N ALA A 284 -8.62 4.65 0.77
CA ALA A 284 -9.38 5.84 0.47
C ALA A 284 -9.81 6.52 1.78
N ARG A 285 -9.06 7.54 2.19
CA ARG A 285 -9.63 8.72 2.84
C ARG A 285 -9.17 9.96 2.08
N LYS A 286 -10.13 10.59 1.37
CA LYS A 286 -9.99 11.95 0.84
C LYS A 286 -9.62 12.88 2.00
N LEU A 287 -8.50 13.55 1.88
CA LEU A 287 -8.18 14.75 2.65
C LEU A 287 -7.94 15.87 1.65
N ASP A 288 -8.72 16.94 1.84
CA ASP A 288 -8.77 18.10 0.97
C ASP A 288 -7.42 18.81 0.88
N LYS A 289 -7.14 19.33 -0.31
CA LYS A 289 -5.90 20.05 -0.65
C LYS A 289 -5.78 21.31 0.20
N SER A 290 -4.77 21.39 1.06
CA SER A 290 -4.26 22.68 1.54
C SER A 290 -3.17 23.19 0.60
N THR A 291 -3.25 24.49 0.37
CA THR A 291 -2.46 25.34 -0.53
C THR A 291 -0.96 25.19 -0.29
N LYS A 292 -0.17 25.10 -1.37
CA LYS A 292 1.29 25.13 -1.33
C LYS A 292 1.77 26.42 -0.64
N THR A 293 2.45 26.29 0.49
CA THR A 293 3.36 27.31 1.00
C THR A 293 4.77 26.79 0.81
N GLU A 294 5.59 27.55 0.08
CA GLU A 294 7.00 27.28 -0.17
C GLU A 294 7.76 27.25 1.16
N ALA A 295 8.02 26.06 1.69
CA ALA A 295 8.92 25.87 2.82
C ALA A 295 10.27 25.42 2.26
N ASN A 296 11.28 26.28 2.40
CA ASN A 296 12.68 26.03 2.08
C ASN A 296 13.12 24.62 2.51
N ASP A 297 13.72 23.86 1.59
CA ASP A 297 14.40 22.60 1.86
C ASP A 297 15.65 22.87 2.74
N GLU A 298 15.45 22.94 4.05
CA GLU A 298 16.54 22.84 5.04
C GLU A 298 17.01 21.36 5.06
N GLU A 299 18.29 21.13 4.77
CA GLU A 299 18.99 19.84 4.90
C GLU A 299 18.63 19.13 6.23
N PRO A 300 18.38 17.80 6.24
CA PRO A 300 18.03 17.07 7.45
C PRO A 300 19.17 17.22 8.48
N GLY A 301 18.91 17.98 9.54
CA GLY A 301 19.86 18.18 10.63
C GLY A 301 20.34 16.85 11.19
N SER A 302 21.64 16.80 11.55
CA SER A 302 22.32 15.65 12.15
C SER A 302 21.45 14.91 13.18
N CYS A 303 21.46 13.56 13.11
CA CYS A 303 20.68 12.69 14.00
C CYS A 303 21.01 13.02 15.47
N SER A 304 20.06 13.63 16.16
CA SER A 304 20.27 14.17 17.52
C SER A 304 19.97 13.16 18.63
N TYR A 305 19.43 12.00 18.28
CA TYR A 305 19.06 10.94 19.22
C TYR A 305 20.01 9.75 19.04
N HIS A 306 20.28 9.04 20.13
CA HIS A 306 21.16 7.87 20.08
C HIS A 306 20.51 6.75 19.27
N VAL A 307 21.29 5.88 18.66
CA VAL A 307 20.79 4.67 18.00
C VAL A 307 20.90 3.53 19.01
N LYS A 308 19.84 2.72 19.14
CA LYS A 308 19.83 1.54 20.01
C LYS A 308 19.82 0.28 19.16
N PRO A 309 20.92 -0.49 19.12
CA PRO A 309 20.89 -1.79 18.46
C PRO A 309 19.93 -2.73 19.20
N ARG A 310 19.24 -3.60 18.47
CA ARG A 310 18.42 -4.67 19.04
C ARG A 310 19.21 -5.97 19.08
N ASP A 311 19.10 -6.66 20.21
CA ASP A 311 19.75 -7.95 20.40
C ASP A 311 19.23 -8.97 19.39
N ARG A 312 20.13 -9.81 18.87
CA ARG A 312 19.78 -10.83 17.87
C ARG A 312 18.72 -11.80 18.40
N GLN A 313 18.73 -12.07 19.70
CA GLN A 313 17.77 -12.93 20.39
C GLN A 313 16.35 -12.34 20.42
N GLU A 314 16.21 -11.02 20.24
CA GLU A 314 14.92 -10.32 20.18
C GLU A 314 14.34 -10.23 18.75
N GLN A 315 15.15 -10.53 17.73
CA GLN A 315 14.76 -10.47 16.33
C GLN A 315 14.03 -11.74 15.89
N ILE A 316 12.78 -11.88 16.37
CA ILE A 316 11.98 -13.10 16.23
C ILE A 316 10.94 -12.94 15.11
N ALA A 317 10.78 -13.99 14.30
CA ALA A 317 9.72 -14.08 13.30
C ALA A 317 8.33 -14.11 13.94
N ILE A 318 7.32 -13.57 13.24
CA ILE A 318 5.92 -13.63 13.72
C ILE A 318 5.18 -14.89 13.23
N CYS A 319 5.80 -15.68 12.35
CA CYS A 319 5.32 -17.00 11.93
C CYS A 319 5.93 -18.12 12.78
N ASP A 320 5.45 -19.36 12.60
CA ASP A 320 6.09 -20.56 13.14
C ASP A 320 7.29 -21.04 12.29
N ASP A 321 7.93 -22.13 12.73
CA ASP A 321 9.10 -22.76 12.10
C ASP A 321 8.86 -23.19 10.64
N LYS A 322 7.61 -23.43 10.27
CA LYS A 322 7.21 -23.76 8.89
C LYS A 322 6.88 -22.53 8.06
N GLY A 323 6.77 -21.35 8.68
CA GLY A 323 6.37 -20.11 8.06
C GLY A 323 4.86 -19.90 8.01
N GLU A 324 4.09 -20.59 8.86
CA GLU A 324 2.66 -20.35 8.99
C GLU A 324 2.40 -19.15 9.91
N PHE A 325 1.67 -18.17 9.36
CA PHE A 325 1.25 -16.96 10.03
C PHE A 325 -0.17 -17.11 10.54
N GLN A 326 -0.43 -16.63 11.74
CA GLN A 326 -1.75 -16.62 12.35
C GLN A 326 -2.29 -15.20 12.47
N CYS A 327 -3.56 -15.01 12.15
CA CYS A 327 -4.22 -13.73 12.35
C CYS A 327 -4.33 -13.43 13.85
N GLU A 328 -3.88 -12.25 14.25
CA GLU A 328 -3.93 -11.83 15.66
C GLU A 328 -5.30 -11.21 16.02
N GLY A 329 -6.21 -11.05 15.06
CA GLY A 329 -7.53 -10.47 15.26
C GLY A 329 -7.54 -8.94 15.27
N ARG A 330 -8.74 -8.35 15.37
CA ARG A 330 -8.95 -6.89 15.33
C ARG A 330 -8.10 -6.17 16.39
N TRP A 331 -7.87 -4.88 16.17
CA TRP A 331 -7.08 -4.01 17.05
C TRP A 331 -7.48 -4.07 18.54
N ASN A 332 -8.77 -4.29 18.83
CA ASN A 332 -9.33 -4.28 20.19
C ASN A 332 -9.53 -5.66 20.84
N VAL A 333 -9.06 -6.74 20.20
CA VAL A 333 -9.19 -8.10 20.73
C VAL A 333 -7.83 -8.78 20.75
N ASP A 334 -7.61 -9.68 21.70
CA ASP A 334 -6.32 -10.36 21.86
C ASP A 334 -6.12 -11.50 20.86
N ARG A 335 -7.21 -12.05 20.30
CA ARG A 335 -7.17 -13.19 19.39
C ARG A 335 -8.16 -13.03 18.25
N CYS A 336 -7.88 -13.68 17.13
CA CYS A 336 -8.81 -13.73 16.02
C CYS A 336 -10.07 -14.54 16.36
N ALA A 337 -11.25 -13.94 16.18
CA ALA A 337 -12.54 -14.61 16.38
C ALA A 337 -12.77 -15.80 15.43
N TYR A 338 -11.98 -15.92 14.36
CA TYR A 338 -12.05 -17.02 13.42
C TYR A 338 -11.11 -18.18 13.76
N GLY A 339 -10.31 -18.06 14.83
CA GLY A 339 -9.40 -19.09 15.32
C GLY A 339 -8.42 -19.54 14.24
N ASP A 340 -8.25 -20.86 14.10
CA ASP A 340 -7.33 -21.47 13.13
C ASP A 340 -7.77 -21.33 11.66
N ARG A 341 -8.97 -20.79 11.39
CA ARG A 341 -9.42 -20.54 10.02
C ARG A 341 -8.70 -19.37 9.35
N HIS A 342 -8.14 -18.45 10.14
CA HIS A 342 -7.30 -17.37 9.62
C HIS A 342 -5.84 -17.68 9.89
N ARG A 343 -5.31 -18.59 9.09
CA ARG A 343 -3.90 -18.94 8.97
C ARG A 343 -3.49 -18.88 7.49
N ILE A 344 -2.22 -18.65 7.23
CA ILE A 344 -1.65 -18.63 5.88
C ILE A 344 -0.17 -18.96 5.95
N ASN A 345 0.34 -19.72 4.99
CA ASN A 345 1.75 -20.00 4.84
C ASN A 345 2.24 -19.53 3.46
N PRO A 346 2.72 -18.27 3.35
CA PRO A 346 3.21 -17.74 2.08
C PRO A 346 4.44 -18.47 1.55
N TYR A 347 5.08 -19.35 2.34
CA TYR A 347 6.18 -20.19 1.89
C TYR A 347 5.73 -21.50 1.23
N ARG A 348 4.47 -21.90 1.42
CA ARG A 348 3.91 -23.14 0.88
C ARG A 348 3.79 -23.10 -0.64
N SER A 349 3.16 -22.05 -1.16
CA SER A 349 2.92 -21.91 -2.61
C SER A 349 2.93 -20.44 -3.05
N LYS A 350 3.00 -20.21 -4.37
CA LYS A 350 2.89 -18.87 -4.96
C LYS A 350 1.52 -18.25 -4.70
N GLU A 351 0.47 -19.05 -4.70
CA GLU A 351 -0.90 -18.59 -4.45
C GLU A 351 -1.04 -18.07 -3.02
N GLU A 352 -0.49 -18.78 -2.02
CA GLU A 352 -0.49 -18.31 -0.64
C GLU A 352 0.40 -17.09 -0.45
N LEU A 353 1.53 -17.00 -1.17
CA LEU A 353 2.35 -15.79 -1.20
C LEU A 353 1.55 -14.57 -1.72
N VAL A 354 0.80 -14.75 -2.81
CA VAL A 354 -0.05 -13.71 -3.38
C VAL A 354 -1.18 -13.34 -2.42
N LEU A 355 -1.87 -14.33 -1.83
CA LEU A 355 -2.93 -14.07 -0.85
C LEU A 355 -2.41 -13.33 0.39
N PHE A 356 -1.17 -13.57 0.80
CA PHE A 356 -0.54 -12.87 1.91
C PHE A 356 -0.35 -11.37 1.67
N SER A 357 -0.35 -10.91 0.41
CA SER A 357 -0.37 -9.45 0.13
C SER A 357 -1.61 -8.78 0.71
N THR A 358 -2.74 -9.48 0.79
CA THR A 358 -4.01 -8.97 1.34
C THR A 358 -4.04 -8.92 2.87
N TRP A 359 -3.10 -9.59 3.53
CA TRP A 359 -2.93 -9.52 4.98
C TRP A 359 -2.24 -8.22 5.37
N ASN A 360 -2.66 -7.59 6.45
CA ASN A 360 -2.17 -6.28 6.86
C ASN A 360 -1.37 -6.38 8.16
N LEU A 361 -0.31 -5.57 8.29
CA LEU A 361 0.26 -5.24 9.60
C LEU A 361 -0.45 -3.98 10.10
N ASP A 362 -1.50 -4.18 10.87
CA ASP A 362 -2.40 -3.10 11.32
C ASP A 362 -1.94 -2.50 12.65
N HIS A 363 -2.04 -1.18 12.78
CA HIS A 363 -1.66 -0.47 14.02
C HIS A 363 -2.80 -0.53 15.04
N LYS A 364 -2.58 -1.11 16.23
CA LYS A 364 -3.57 -1.10 17.33
C LYS A 364 -3.98 0.33 17.68
N VAL A 365 -2.98 1.17 17.92
CA VAL A 365 -3.11 2.62 18.06
C VAL A 365 -2.81 3.28 16.72
N GLU A 366 -3.81 3.91 16.11
CA GLU A 366 -3.73 4.38 14.73
C GLU A 366 -2.58 5.36 14.48
N ARG A 367 -1.81 5.09 13.43
CA ARG A 367 -0.73 5.98 12.96
C ARG A 367 -1.25 7.39 12.68
N SER A 368 -2.23 7.51 11.80
CA SER A 368 -2.63 8.81 11.24
C SER A 368 -3.51 9.63 12.18
N ARG A 369 -4.32 8.98 13.03
CA ARG A 369 -5.27 9.67 13.91
C ARG A 369 -4.71 9.92 15.30
N THR A 370 -3.68 9.18 15.72
CA THR A 370 -3.18 9.27 17.10
C THR A 370 -1.67 9.49 17.14
N LEU A 371 -0.87 8.62 16.53
CA LEU A 371 0.60 8.67 16.70
C LEU A 371 1.23 9.90 16.05
N VAL A 372 0.87 10.21 14.80
CA VAL A 372 1.40 11.40 14.10
C VAL A 372 0.92 12.69 14.78
N PRO A 373 -0.38 12.89 15.09
CA PRO A 373 -0.82 14.04 15.88
C PRO A 373 -0.11 14.20 17.22
N LYS A 374 0.15 13.10 17.95
CA LYS A 374 0.93 13.14 19.20
C LYS A 374 2.36 13.62 18.96
N LEU A 375 3.03 13.14 17.92
CA LEU A 375 4.38 13.58 17.56
C LEU A 375 4.41 15.07 17.19
N LEU A 376 3.40 15.56 16.46
CA LEU A 376 3.25 16.99 16.17
C LEU A 376 3.08 17.82 17.44
N GLN A 377 2.26 17.36 18.41
CA GLN A 377 2.12 18.04 19.69
C GLN A 377 3.41 18.07 20.50
N ILE A 378 4.15 16.95 20.56
CA ILE A 378 5.46 16.89 21.23
C ILE A 378 6.43 17.89 20.60
N SER A 379 6.39 18.06 19.27
CA SER A 379 7.28 18.99 18.57
C SER A 379 7.02 20.48 18.85
N LEU A 380 5.88 20.82 19.46
CA LEU A 380 5.61 22.20 19.88
C LEU A 380 6.27 22.54 21.22
N GLN A 381 6.79 21.55 21.94
CA GLN A 381 7.40 21.75 23.25
C GLN A 381 8.81 22.32 23.13
N ASP A 382 9.26 23.04 24.17
CA ASP A 382 10.60 23.65 24.15
C ASP A 382 11.73 22.62 24.16
N THR A 383 11.50 21.49 24.85
CA THR A 383 12.42 20.36 24.96
C THR A 383 11.65 19.07 24.72
N ILE A 384 12.11 18.24 23.80
CA ILE A 384 11.57 16.89 23.59
C ILE A 384 12.31 15.90 24.49
N ASN A 385 11.57 15.10 25.24
CA ASN A 385 12.14 13.94 25.92
C ASN A 385 12.46 12.85 24.90
N GLU A 386 13.72 12.41 24.86
CA GLU A 386 14.16 11.33 23.97
C GLU A 386 13.30 10.07 24.12
N LYS A 387 12.82 9.75 25.33
CA LYS A 387 11.92 8.62 25.58
C LYS A 387 10.63 8.68 24.77
N ASP A 388 10.05 9.88 24.59
CA ASP A 388 8.82 10.04 23.82
C ASP A 388 9.04 9.74 22.33
N ILE A 389 10.22 10.07 21.80
CA ILE A 389 10.60 9.77 20.41
C ILE A 389 10.77 8.27 20.21
N TYR A 390 11.40 7.57 21.15
CA TYR A 390 11.47 6.11 21.13
C TYR A 390 10.10 5.45 21.27
N ASP A 391 9.25 5.96 22.15
CA ASP A 391 7.89 5.44 22.29
C ASP A 391 7.08 5.64 21.00
N CYS A 392 7.21 6.80 20.33
CA CYS A 392 6.64 7.01 19.01
C CYS A 392 7.21 6.03 17.97
N TYR A 393 8.53 5.84 17.94
CA TYR A 393 9.19 4.90 17.04
C TYR A 393 8.65 3.47 17.21
N ASP A 394 8.62 2.96 18.43
CA ASP A 394 8.16 1.60 18.70
C ASP A 394 6.69 1.42 18.29
N ASN A 395 5.84 2.42 18.59
CA ASN A 395 4.43 2.36 18.21
C ASN A 395 4.20 2.48 16.69
N LEU A 396 5.12 3.10 15.95
CA LEU A 396 5.00 3.26 14.51
C LEU A 396 5.48 2.02 13.74
N PHE A 397 6.51 1.33 14.22
CA PHE A 397 7.25 0.38 13.38
C PHE A 397 7.38 -1.04 13.96
N THR A 398 7.02 -1.27 15.22
CA THR A 398 7.24 -2.57 15.87
C THR A 398 5.93 -3.28 16.23
N VAL A 399 6.03 -4.59 16.47
CA VAL A 399 4.92 -5.44 16.96
C VAL A 399 4.40 -5.06 18.35
N LYS A 400 5.03 -4.09 19.05
CA LYS A 400 4.41 -3.43 20.22
C LYS A 400 3.02 -2.94 19.86
N ASN A 401 2.87 -2.35 18.68
CA ASN A 401 1.62 -1.76 18.19
C ASN A 401 1.16 -2.31 16.84
N LEU A 402 1.97 -3.06 16.09
CA LEU A 402 1.55 -3.73 14.87
C LEU A 402 0.94 -5.10 15.18
N LYS A 403 -0.16 -5.46 14.49
CA LYS A 403 -0.76 -6.79 14.48
C LYS A 403 -0.88 -7.31 13.06
N LEU A 404 -0.48 -8.54 12.81
CA LEU A 404 -0.77 -9.20 11.54
C LEU A 404 -2.23 -9.68 11.51
N VAL A 405 -3.01 -9.13 10.58
CA VAL A 405 -4.44 -9.40 10.46
C VAL A 405 -4.84 -9.79 9.05
N HIS A 406 -5.68 -10.82 8.96
CA HIS A 406 -6.40 -11.15 7.73
C HIS A 406 -7.31 -9.96 7.33
N ILE A 407 -7.55 -9.76 6.03
CA ILE A 407 -8.34 -8.62 5.50
C ILE A 407 -9.74 -8.50 6.14
N VAL A 408 -10.36 -9.60 6.55
CA VAL A 408 -11.68 -9.60 7.22
C VAL A 408 -11.60 -9.11 8.68
N CYS A 409 -10.42 -9.23 9.31
CA CYS A 409 -10.13 -8.76 10.65
C CYS A 409 -9.48 -7.37 10.67
N HIS A 410 -9.14 -6.80 9.51
CA HIS A 410 -8.69 -5.42 9.40
C HIS A 410 -9.92 -4.49 9.48
N ASP A 411 -10.06 -3.80 10.61
CA ASP A 411 -11.14 -2.84 10.82
C ASP A 411 -10.71 -1.46 10.35
N LYS A 412 -11.25 -1.01 9.20
CA LYS A 412 -10.96 0.33 8.65
C LYS A 412 -11.68 1.48 9.38
N GLY A 413 -12.43 1.15 10.44
CA GLY A 413 -13.09 2.10 11.33
C GLY A 413 -12.12 2.93 12.16
N SER A 414 -12.65 3.66 13.15
CA SER A 414 -11.82 4.34 14.15
C SER A 414 -11.49 3.39 15.27
N HIS A 415 -10.20 3.27 15.60
CA HIS A 415 -9.77 2.59 16.80
C HIS A 415 -10.03 3.57 17.95
N LYS A 416 -10.86 3.17 18.90
CA LYS A 416 -11.33 4.03 20.00
C LYS A 416 -10.50 3.83 21.25
#